data_AF-A0A368FY32-F1
#
_entry.id   AF-A0A368FY32-F1
#
_cell.length_a   1.000
_cell.length_b   1.000
_cell.length_c   1.000
_cell.angle_alpha   90.00
_cell.angle_beta   90.00
_cell.angle_gamma   90.00
#
_symmetry.space_group_name_H-M   'P 1'
#
loop_
_entity.id
_entity.type
_entity.pdbx_description
1 polymer ?
#
loop_
_entity_poly.entity_id
_entity_poly.type
_entity_poly.pdbx_seq_one_letter_code
_entity_poly.pdbx_strand_id
1 'polypeptide(L)'
;MLSDIFGDFIIDEEDTKERVQFCTPEQYRAEIHSTGWFLNPQSTKDRKDEEERELVNHRAAYFFNRGQYTEAVEEYKSLLHKFKHSRTHSVAVIDSLIRCALKVPSFPESELLQYLREYEQSALDYGDQLQYLNAEKEVYARTDGEDAQRKFVDAVCLLCATVDLPEHWLAFGARCDLKAGDNFEIGYHVRALMLLERHLNQAHGFVVDVLRKKIGRLEEKLTLLGYSADQIHEARLRMGIDLVPSEEKAELSEDLQRPAHDCRSKIGVYKTADDCKRILSEFRNKFRWMFRG
;
A
#
# COMPACT_ATOMS: atom_id res chain seq x y z
N MET A 1 17.59 -50.32 -5.40
CA MET A 1 17.99 -49.59 -6.62
C MET A 1 17.57 -48.12 -6.53
N LEU A 2 18.09 -47.40 -5.54
CA LEU A 2 17.97 -45.94 -5.43
C LEU A 2 19.29 -45.29 -4.96
N SER A 3 20.36 -46.08 -4.83
CA SER A 3 21.69 -45.63 -4.42
C SER A 3 22.46 -44.91 -5.53
N ASP A 4 22.03 -45.05 -6.78
CA ASP A 4 22.81 -44.64 -7.95
C ASP A 4 22.34 -43.30 -8.54
N ILE A 5 21.39 -42.60 -7.89
CA ILE A 5 20.87 -41.29 -8.34
C ILE A 5 21.66 -40.12 -7.71
N PHE A 6 22.41 -40.37 -6.64
CA PHE A 6 23.16 -39.34 -5.91
C PHE A 6 24.68 -39.42 -6.11
N GLY A 7 25.15 -40.27 -7.03
CA GLY A 7 26.58 -40.56 -7.20
C GLY A 7 27.40 -39.50 -7.95
N ASP A 8 26.78 -38.66 -8.79
CA ASP A 8 27.50 -37.75 -9.68
C ASP A 8 27.01 -36.29 -9.59
N PHE A 9 26.86 -35.77 -8.37
CA PHE A 9 26.94 -34.32 -8.19
C PHE A 9 28.41 -33.92 -8.10
N ILE A 10 29.06 -33.82 -9.27
CA ILE A 10 30.29 -33.04 -9.39
C ILE A 10 29.89 -31.58 -9.21
N ILE A 11 30.10 -31.06 -8.00
CA ILE A 11 30.06 -29.63 -7.75
C ILE A 11 31.32 -29.08 -8.42
N ASP A 12 31.18 -28.46 -9.59
CA ASP A 12 32.23 -27.63 -10.16
C ASP A 12 32.48 -26.48 -9.18
N GLU A 13 33.47 -26.65 -8.29
CA GLU A 13 34.06 -25.60 -7.47
C GLU A 13 34.93 -24.68 -8.33
N GLU A 14 34.36 -24.10 -9.39
CA GLU A 14 34.93 -22.93 -10.06
C GLU A 14 33.98 -21.74 -9.89
N ASP A 15 33.87 -21.30 -8.65
CA ASP A 15 33.43 -19.94 -8.34
C ASP A 15 34.46 -19.41 -7.34
N THR A 16 35.50 -18.74 -7.87
CA THR A 16 36.47 -17.96 -7.10
C THR A 16 35.80 -16.72 -6.52
N LYS A 17 34.78 -16.92 -5.68
CA LYS A 17 34.33 -15.91 -4.72
C LYS A 17 35.29 -16.00 -3.55
N GLU A 18 35.96 -14.90 -3.23
CA GLU A 18 36.76 -14.76 -2.02
C GLU A 18 36.04 -15.44 -0.85
N ARG A 19 36.64 -16.49 -0.29
CA ARG A 19 36.07 -17.21 0.85
C ARG A 19 35.80 -16.17 1.94
N VAL A 20 34.52 -15.99 2.28
CA VAL A 20 34.08 -15.08 3.35
C VAL A 20 34.89 -15.43 4.60
N GLN A 21 35.82 -14.55 4.95
CA GLN A 21 36.70 -14.75 6.08
C GLN A 21 35.92 -14.39 7.33
N PHE A 22 35.39 -15.39 8.03
CA PHE A 22 34.67 -15.18 9.28
C PHE A 22 35.65 -14.61 10.32
N CYS A 23 35.31 -13.45 10.92
CA CYS A 23 36.14 -12.87 11.97
C CYS A 23 36.00 -13.68 13.26
N THR A 24 37.10 -13.87 13.99
CA THR A 24 37.02 -14.40 15.37
C THR A 24 36.53 -13.32 16.33
N PRO A 25 35.96 -13.67 17.50
CA PRO A 25 35.53 -12.70 18.49
C PRO A 25 36.62 -11.70 18.90
N GLU A 26 37.89 -12.12 18.90
CA GLU A 26 39.05 -11.29 19.23
C GLU A 26 39.42 -10.31 18.10
N GLN A 27 39.04 -10.65 16.86
CA GLN A 27 39.21 -9.79 15.69
C GLN A 27 38.04 -8.82 15.51
N TYR A 28 36.89 -9.11 16.14
CA TYR A 28 35.73 -8.23 16.11
C TYR A 28 35.96 -7.01 17.01
N ARG A 29 36.01 -5.83 16.41
CA ARG A 29 35.86 -4.55 17.13
C ARG A 29 34.55 -3.91 16.68
N ALA A 30 33.62 -3.75 17.60
CA ALA A 30 32.42 -2.96 17.33
C ALA A 30 32.85 -1.53 17.01
N GLU A 31 32.45 -1.03 15.84
CA GLU A 31 32.51 0.40 15.59
C GLU A 31 31.43 1.08 16.44
N ILE A 32 31.86 1.66 17.56
CA ILE A 32 30.98 2.41 18.45
C ILE A 32 30.87 3.82 17.88
N HIS A 33 29.73 4.08 17.25
CA HIS A 33 29.42 5.41 16.74
C HIS A 33 28.53 6.19 17.70
N SER A 34 28.69 7.51 17.75
CA SER A 34 27.79 8.38 18.51
C SER A 34 26.39 8.40 17.90
N THR A 35 25.35 8.68 18.70
CA THR A 35 23.99 8.89 18.16
C THR A 35 24.00 9.94 17.05
N GLY A 36 23.41 9.61 15.90
CA GLY A 36 23.36 10.51 14.74
C GLY A 36 24.66 10.61 13.93
N TRP A 37 25.65 9.75 14.15
CA TRP A 37 26.90 9.74 13.38
C TRP A 37 26.71 9.71 11.86
N PHE A 38 25.70 8.98 11.39
CA PHE A 38 25.35 8.80 9.98
C PHE A 38 24.78 10.07 9.32
N LEU A 39 24.45 11.10 10.11
CA LEU A 39 24.03 12.42 9.63
C LEU A 39 25.23 13.27 9.16
N ASN A 40 26.45 12.94 9.59
CA ASN A 40 27.63 13.69 9.19
C ASN A 40 27.98 13.37 7.73
N PRO A 41 28.05 14.35 6.81
CA PRO A 41 28.47 14.10 5.42
C PRO A 41 29.84 13.45 5.28
N GLN A 42 30.72 13.60 6.27
CA GLN A 42 32.02 12.91 6.28
C GLN A 42 31.91 11.42 6.57
N SER A 43 30.78 10.93 7.07
CA SER A 43 30.56 9.51 7.36
C SER A 43 30.44 8.65 6.10
N THR A 44 30.28 9.27 4.92
CA THR A 44 30.24 8.59 3.62
C THR A 44 31.59 8.58 2.91
N LYS A 45 32.59 9.27 3.44
CA LYS A 45 33.92 9.36 2.82
C LYS A 45 34.55 7.96 2.76
N ASP A 46 35.07 7.60 1.58
CA ASP A 46 35.75 6.33 1.28
C ASP A 46 34.85 5.06 1.39
N ARG A 47 33.52 5.22 1.41
CA ARG A 47 32.57 4.09 1.38
C ARG A 47 32.21 3.65 -0.03
N LYS A 48 31.82 2.39 -0.17
CA LYS A 48 31.26 1.84 -1.42
C LYS A 48 29.85 2.41 -1.66
N ASP A 49 29.44 2.52 -2.92
CA ASP A 49 28.11 3.02 -3.32
C ASP A 49 26.94 2.36 -2.58
N GLU A 50 27.02 1.04 -2.31
CA GLU A 50 25.97 0.32 -1.57
C GLU A 50 25.85 0.77 -0.11
N GLU A 51 26.98 0.98 0.56
CA GLU A 51 26.99 1.48 1.94
C GLU A 51 26.52 2.93 2.02
N GLU A 52 26.93 3.76 1.05
CA GLU A 52 26.47 5.14 0.98
C GLU A 52 24.95 5.20 0.73
N ARG A 53 24.43 4.34 -0.15
CA ARG A 53 22.99 4.21 -0.42
C ARG A 53 22.20 3.88 0.85
N GLU A 54 22.67 2.92 1.66
CA GLU A 54 22.02 2.58 2.93
C GLU A 54 22.08 3.74 3.94
N LEU A 55 23.20 4.45 4.01
CA LEU A 55 23.32 5.62 4.89
C LEU A 55 22.36 6.76 4.49
N VAL A 56 22.23 7.04 3.19
CA VAL A 56 21.25 8.01 2.66
C VAL A 56 19.84 7.59 3.05
N ASN A 57 19.49 6.31 2.88
CA ASN A 57 18.17 5.80 3.26
C ASN A 57 17.92 5.94 4.78
N HIS A 58 18.92 5.64 5.62
CA HIS A 58 18.84 5.84 7.06
C HIS A 58 18.69 7.31 7.46
N ARG A 59 19.39 8.24 6.80
CA ARG A 59 19.20 9.69 7.00
C ARG A 59 17.79 10.13 6.65
N ALA A 60 17.29 9.71 5.49
CA ALA A 60 15.93 10.03 5.05
C ALA A 60 14.88 9.55 6.08
N ALA A 61 14.97 8.29 6.50
CA ALA A 61 14.09 7.73 7.53
C ALA A 61 14.23 8.44 8.89
N TYR A 62 15.43 8.84 9.28
CA TYR A 62 15.67 9.60 10.50
C TYR A 62 14.96 10.96 10.46
N PHE A 63 15.12 11.73 9.38
CA PHE A 63 14.47 13.02 9.21
C PHE A 63 12.94 12.87 9.17
N PHE A 64 12.42 11.86 8.47
CA PHE A 64 10.98 11.58 8.43
C PHE A 64 10.40 11.33 9.82
N ASN A 65 11.05 10.49 10.63
CA ASN A 65 10.61 10.16 11.99
C ASN A 65 10.67 11.36 12.95
N ARG A 66 11.47 12.38 12.64
CA ARG A 66 11.57 13.65 13.39
C ARG A 66 10.60 14.72 12.90
N GLY A 67 9.80 14.44 11.86
CA GLY A 67 8.91 15.42 11.23
C GLY A 67 9.63 16.44 10.35
N GLN A 68 10.91 16.20 10.04
CA GLN A 68 11.75 17.03 9.16
C GLN A 68 11.55 16.57 7.70
N TYR A 69 10.33 16.79 7.18
CA TYR A 69 9.91 16.18 5.92
C TYR A 69 10.62 16.77 4.69
N THR A 70 11.00 18.06 4.73
CA THR A 70 11.73 18.69 3.62
C THR A 70 13.11 18.06 3.46
N GLU A 71 13.83 17.87 4.56
CA GLU A 71 15.15 17.24 4.57
C GLU A 71 15.07 15.76 4.16
N ALA A 72 14.03 15.05 4.62
CA ALA A 72 13.79 13.67 4.20
C ALA A 72 13.51 13.54 2.69
N VAL A 73 12.75 14.49 2.12
CA VAL A 73 12.51 14.54 0.66
C VAL A 73 13.83 14.70 -0.09
N GLU A 74 14.71 15.61 0.34
CA GLU A 74 15.99 15.84 -0.34
C GLU A 74 16.90 14.59 -0.29
N GLU A 75 16.93 13.88 0.84
CA GLU A 75 17.66 12.60 0.94
C GLU A 75 17.04 11.53 0.03
N TYR A 76 15.71 11.41 -0.03
CA TYR A 76 15.05 10.45 -0.94
C TYR A 76 15.20 10.81 -2.42
N LYS A 77 15.23 12.11 -2.78
CA LYS A 77 15.57 12.57 -4.15
C LYS A 77 17.01 12.19 -4.50
N SER A 78 17.93 12.43 -3.56
CA SER A 78 19.33 12.02 -3.71
C SER A 78 19.44 10.51 -3.88
N LEU A 79 18.70 9.74 -3.08
CA LEU A 79 18.64 8.29 -3.15
C LEU A 79 18.17 7.84 -4.54
N LEU A 80 17.04 8.37 -5.02
CA LEU A 80 16.44 8.00 -6.30
C LEU A 80 17.34 8.29 -7.50
N HIS A 81 17.98 9.45 -7.54
CA HIS A 81 18.66 9.95 -8.75
C HIS A 81 20.18 9.70 -8.78
N LYS A 82 20.85 9.58 -7.62
CA LYS A 82 22.31 9.42 -7.58
C LYS A 82 22.79 7.97 -7.52
N PHE A 83 21.90 7.04 -7.20
CA PHE A 83 22.24 5.63 -7.05
C PHE A 83 21.56 4.77 -8.10
N LYS A 84 22.24 3.68 -8.49
CA LYS A 84 21.62 2.64 -9.30
C LYS A 84 20.77 1.74 -8.39
N HIS A 85 19.55 1.49 -8.84
CA HIS A 85 18.58 0.65 -8.14
C HIS A 85 18.18 -0.53 -9.01
N SER A 86 17.92 -1.67 -8.38
CA SER A 86 17.04 -2.65 -8.99
C SER A 86 15.65 -2.03 -9.12
N ARG A 87 14.84 -2.50 -10.07
CA ARG A 87 13.51 -1.91 -10.29
C ARG A 87 12.62 -1.98 -9.03
N THR A 88 12.69 -3.07 -8.25
CA THR A 88 11.99 -3.19 -6.96
C THR A 88 12.47 -2.18 -5.93
N HIS A 89 13.78 -1.91 -5.85
CA HIS A 89 14.29 -0.86 -4.97
C HIS A 89 13.84 0.53 -5.44
N SER A 90 13.78 0.78 -6.75
CA SER A 90 13.25 2.04 -7.28
C SER A 90 11.81 2.28 -6.82
N VAL A 91 10.94 1.26 -6.91
CA VAL A 91 9.54 1.36 -6.45
C VAL A 91 9.46 1.76 -4.98
N ALA A 92 10.23 1.10 -4.11
CA ALA A 92 10.24 1.42 -2.68
C ALA A 92 10.76 2.84 -2.37
N VAL A 93 11.78 3.29 -3.10
CA VAL A 93 12.32 4.65 -2.95
C VAL A 93 11.33 5.69 -3.44
N ILE A 94 10.68 5.48 -4.59
CA ILE A 94 9.65 6.38 -5.14
C ILE A 94 8.45 6.45 -4.20
N ASP A 95 7.97 5.31 -3.67
CA ASP A 95 6.89 5.28 -2.67
C ASP A 95 7.24 6.11 -1.43
N SER A 96 8.44 5.91 -0.88
CA SER A 96 8.93 6.65 0.29
C SER A 96 9.04 8.16 0.02
N LEU A 97 9.54 8.52 -1.17
CA LEU A 97 9.64 9.90 -1.62
C LEU A 97 8.25 10.56 -1.72
N ILE A 98 7.28 9.91 -2.37
CA ILE A 98 5.90 10.41 -2.49
C ILE A 98 5.28 10.59 -1.10
N ARG A 99 5.35 9.57 -0.23
CA ARG A 99 4.81 9.64 1.14
C ARG A 99 5.41 10.81 1.93
N CYS A 100 6.71 11.05 1.78
CA CYS A 100 7.39 12.15 2.44
C CYS A 100 6.98 13.52 1.86
N ALA A 101 6.94 13.63 0.53
CA ALA A 101 6.53 14.84 -0.17
C ALA A 101 5.10 15.25 0.17
N LEU A 102 4.19 14.29 0.32
CA LEU A 102 2.81 14.51 0.78
C LEU A 102 2.71 15.04 2.22
N LYS A 103 3.78 14.98 3.02
CA LYS A 103 3.82 15.63 4.35
C LYS A 103 4.30 17.07 4.30
N VAL A 104 4.91 17.51 3.20
CA VAL A 104 5.36 18.89 2.99
C VAL A 104 4.20 19.69 2.36
N PRO A 105 3.60 20.67 3.07
CA PRO A 105 2.41 21.38 2.56
C PRO A 105 2.66 22.20 1.28
N SER A 106 3.88 22.71 1.09
CA SER A 106 4.27 23.52 -0.06
C SER A 106 4.91 22.72 -1.20
N PHE A 107 4.83 21.38 -1.16
CA PHE A 107 5.49 20.56 -2.17
C PHE A 107 4.75 20.66 -3.53
N PRO A 108 5.46 20.84 -4.65
CA PRO A 108 4.82 21.05 -5.95
C PRO A 108 4.01 19.83 -6.42
N GLU A 109 2.76 20.04 -6.80
CA GLU A 109 1.89 18.99 -7.36
C GLU A 109 2.47 18.39 -8.65
N SER A 110 3.10 19.21 -9.50
CA SER A 110 3.73 18.76 -10.73
C SER A 110 4.83 17.72 -10.51
N GLU A 111 5.61 17.88 -9.43
CA GLU A 111 6.65 16.93 -9.04
C GLU A 111 6.03 15.64 -8.49
N LEU A 112 4.98 15.71 -7.65
CA LEU A 112 4.25 14.52 -7.20
C LEU A 112 3.70 13.70 -8.36
N LEU A 113 3.09 14.37 -9.34
CA LEU A 113 2.55 13.73 -10.54
C LEU A 113 3.67 13.14 -11.42
N GLN A 114 4.85 13.72 -11.43
CA GLN A 114 6.01 13.14 -12.10
C GLN A 114 6.45 11.85 -11.40
N TYR A 115 6.66 11.87 -10.09
CA TYR A 115 7.05 10.67 -9.33
C TYR A 115 6.01 9.56 -9.43
N LEU A 116 4.73 9.91 -9.44
CA LEU A 116 3.66 8.93 -9.65
C LEU A 116 3.76 8.24 -11.02
N ARG A 117 4.07 8.97 -12.10
CA ARG A 117 4.32 8.36 -13.42
C ARG A 117 5.55 7.47 -13.43
N GLU A 118 6.63 7.89 -12.76
CA GLU A 118 7.85 7.08 -12.62
C GLU A 118 7.57 5.79 -11.82
N TYR A 119 6.70 5.86 -10.82
CA TYR A 119 6.21 4.69 -10.08
C TYR A 119 5.47 3.73 -11.01
N GLU A 120 4.45 4.22 -11.73
CA GLU A 120 3.63 3.40 -12.62
C GLU A 120 4.48 2.60 -13.63
N GLN A 121 5.51 3.24 -14.19
CA GLN A 121 6.44 2.62 -15.14
C GLN A 121 7.41 1.60 -14.50
N SER A 122 7.55 1.66 -13.19
CA SER A 122 8.46 0.81 -12.41
C SER A 122 7.76 -0.38 -11.76
N ALA A 123 6.44 -0.33 -11.58
CA ALA A 123 5.66 -1.42 -11.00
C ALA A 123 5.69 -2.67 -11.89
N LEU A 124 5.96 -3.84 -11.30
CA LEU A 124 6.10 -5.11 -12.07
C LEU A 124 5.12 -6.18 -11.65
N ASP A 125 4.73 -6.18 -10.39
CA ASP A 125 3.87 -7.19 -9.84
C ASP A 125 2.62 -6.58 -9.20
N TYR A 126 1.73 -7.47 -8.78
CA TYR A 126 0.48 -7.08 -8.17
C TYR A 126 0.67 -6.36 -6.82
N GLY A 127 1.73 -6.67 -6.08
CA GLY A 127 2.08 -5.98 -4.85
C GLY A 127 2.48 -4.53 -5.12
N ASP A 128 3.36 -4.31 -6.10
CA ASP A 128 3.76 -2.97 -6.56
C ASP A 128 2.54 -2.19 -7.06
N GLN A 129 1.65 -2.83 -7.82
CA GLN A 129 0.43 -2.20 -8.31
C GLN A 129 -0.51 -1.77 -7.16
N LEU A 130 -0.65 -2.59 -6.12
CA LEU A 130 -1.47 -2.24 -4.96
C LEU A 130 -0.87 -1.07 -4.17
N GLN A 131 0.46 -1.03 -4.04
CA GLN A 131 1.16 0.10 -3.41
C GLN A 131 1.06 1.36 -4.27
N TYR A 132 1.19 1.25 -5.60
CA TYR A 132 0.96 2.32 -6.55
C TYR A 132 -0.44 2.91 -6.42
N LEU A 133 -1.50 2.10 -6.38
CA LEU A 133 -2.88 2.58 -6.21
C LEU A 133 -3.06 3.34 -4.89
N ASN A 134 -2.36 2.93 -3.83
CA ASN A 134 -2.36 3.68 -2.57
C ASN A 134 -1.69 5.06 -2.71
N ALA A 135 -0.53 5.11 -3.39
CA ALA A 135 0.16 6.37 -3.67
C ALA A 135 -0.66 7.27 -4.60
N GLU A 136 -1.24 6.71 -5.66
CA GLU A 136 -2.10 7.39 -6.63
C GLU A 136 -3.29 8.06 -5.93
N LYS A 137 -3.98 7.32 -5.08
CA LYS A 137 -5.06 7.85 -4.24
C LYS A 137 -4.59 9.01 -3.36
N GLU A 138 -3.44 8.92 -2.70
CA GLU A 138 -2.97 9.99 -1.82
C GLU A 138 -2.52 11.24 -2.58
N VAL A 139 -1.88 11.07 -3.74
CA VAL A 139 -1.50 12.18 -4.62
C VAL A 139 -2.74 12.87 -5.16
N TYR A 140 -3.67 12.13 -5.78
CA TYR A 140 -4.89 12.71 -6.31
C TYR A 140 -5.88 13.16 -5.22
N ALA A 141 -5.70 12.81 -3.95
CA ALA A 141 -6.45 13.43 -2.86
C ALA A 141 -6.07 14.91 -2.64
N ARG A 142 -4.83 15.29 -3.01
CA ARG A 142 -4.28 16.64 -2.80
C ARG A 142 -4.20 17.48 -4.09
N THR A 143 -4.44 16.89 -5.25
CA THR A 143 -4.41 17.59 -6.54
C THR A 143 -5.78 18.19 -6.88
N ASP A 144 -5.78 19.45 -7.31
CA ASP A 144 -6.99 20.13 -7.73
C ASP A 144 -7.46 19.72 -9.14
N GLY A 145 -8.77 19.88 -9.39
CA GLY A 145 -9.38 19.70 -10.72
C GLY A 145 -10.19 18.41 -10.92
N GLU A 146 -11.09 18.44 -11.89
CA GLU A 146 -12.06 17.34 -12.12
C GLU A 146 -11.40 16.04 -12.59
N ASP A 147 -10.30 16.12 -13.35
CA ASP A 147 -9.54 14.91 -13.74
C ASP A 147 -8.92 14.23 -12.51
N ALA A 148 -8.39 15.01 -11.57
CA ALA A 148 -7.84 14.49 -10.32
C ALA A 148 -8.91 13.85 -9.44
N GLN A 149 -10.09 14.47 -9.33
CA GLN A 149 -11.23 13.87 -8.62
C GLN A 149 -11.61 12.51 -9.21
N ARG A 150 -11.69 12.41 -10.54
CA ARG A 150 -12.00 11.15 -11.23
C ARG A 150 -10.95 10.08 -10.94
N LYS A 151 -9.66 10.40 -11.10
CA LYS A 151 -8.56 9.46 -10.87
C LYS A 151 -8.47 9.01 -9.41
N PHE A 152 -8.72 9.93 -8.49
CA PHE A 152 -8.87 9.60 -7.07
C PHE A 152 -9.98 8.56 -6.84
N VAL A 153 -11.18 8.81 -7.35
CA VAL A 153 -12.32 7.89 -7.20
C VAL A 153 -12.00 6.53 -7.83
N ASP A 154 -11.37 6.52 -9.01
CA ASP A 154 -10.99 5.28 -9.71
C ASP A 154 -9.96 4.49 -8.91
N ALA A 155 -8.91 5.13 -8.39
CA ALA A 155 -7.92 4.47 -7.53
C ALA A 155 -8.56 3.86 -6.28
N VAL A 156 -9.45 4.58 -5.61
CA VAL A 156 -10.18 4.06 -4.43
C VAL A 156 -11.11 2.91 -4.80
N CYS A 157 -11.83 2.99 -5.93
CA CYS A 157 -12.67 1.90 -6.43
C CYS A 157 -11.85 0.64 -6.71
N LEU A 158 -10.68 0.78 -7.37
CA LEU A 158 -9.77 -0.32 -7.65
C LEU A 158 -9.26 -0.95 -6.34
N LEU A 159 -8.86 -0.14 -5.35
CA LEU A 159 -8.47 -0.64 -4.03
C LEU A 159 -9.59 -1.42 -3.35
N CYS A 160 -10.82 -0.92 -3.36
CA CYS A 160 -11.98 -1.60 -2.78
C CYS A 160 -12.32 -2.91 -3.52
N ALA A 161 -12.24 -2.91 -4.85
CA ALA A 161 -12.49 -4.10 -5.66
C ALA A 161 -11.41 -5.18 -5.48
N THR A 162 -10.18 -4.76 -5.19
CA THR A 162 -9.00 -5.62 -5.12
C THR A 162 -8.81 -6.20 -3.71
N VAL A 163 -8.92 -5.35 -2.69
CA VAL A 163 -8.79 -5.73 -1.28
C VAL A 163 -9.91 -5.00 -0.54
N ASP A 164 -11.04 -5.68 -0.37
CA ASP A 164 -12.30 -5.12 0.17
C ASP A 164 -12.20 -4.80 1.68
N LEU A 165 -11.35 -3.83 2.02
CA LEU A 165 -11.03 -3.40 3.39
C LEU A 165 -11.83 -2.16 3.80
N PRO A 166 -12.27 -2.06 5.07
CA PRO A 166 -12.94 -0.87 5.58
C PRO A 166 -12.16 0.43 5.33
N GLU A 167 -10.84 0.39 5.46
CA GLU A 167 -9.95 1.54 5.28
C GLU A 167 -9.97 2.09 3.84
N HIS A 168 -10.13 1.22 2.83
CA HIS A 168 -10.24 1.66 1.44
C HIS A 168 -11.57 2.37 1.18
N TRP A 169 -12.67 1.85 1.72
CA TRP A 169 -13.99 2.49 1.62
C TRP A 169 -14.02 3.85 2.32
N LEU A 170 -13.47 3.94 3.52
CA LEU A 170 -13.38 5.22 4.24
C LEU A 170 -12.46 6.23 3.53
N ALA A 171 -11.58 5.77 2.64
CA ALA A 171 -10.70 6.67 1.91
C ALA A 171 -11.45 7.60 0.95
N PHE A 172 -12.67 7.25 0.50
CA PHE A 172 -13.52 8.18 -0.27
C PHE A 172 -13.74 9.51 0.46
N GLY A 173 -13.77 9.50 1.80
CA GLY A 173 -13.89 10.71 2.63
C GLY A 173 -12.64 11.59 2.72
N ALA A 174 -11.53 11.23 2.07
CA ALA A 174 -10.30 12.03 2.08
C ALA A 174 -10.42 13.33 1.28
N ARG A 175 -11.40 13.43 0.38
CA ARG A 175 -11.71 14.64 -0.38
C ARG A 175 -13.12 15.12 -0.05
N CYS A 176 -13.23 16.36 0.42
CA CYS A 176 -14.52 16.99 0.72
C CYS A 176 -15.19 17.65 -0.49
N ASP A 177 -14.47 17.83 -1.58
CA ASP A 177 -14.91 18.52 -2.80
C ASP A 177 -15.40 17.56 -3.90
N LEU A 178 -15.53 16.26 -3.58
CA LEU A 178 -16.00 15.26 -4.53
C LEU A 178 -17.43 15.55 -4.96
N LYS A 179 -17.61 15.74 -6.26
CA LYS A 179 -18.93 15.76 -6.89
C LYS A 179 -19.41 14.32 -7.07
N ALA A 180 -20.13 13.81 -6.08
CA ALA A 180 -20.77 12.50 -6.12
C ALA A 180 -22.24 12.61 -5.72
N GLY A 181 -23.00 11.54 -5.92
CA GLY A 181 -24.43 11.54 -5.62
C GLY A 181 -24.75 11.60 -4.14
N ASP A 182 -25.99 11.91 -3.79
CA ASP A 182 -26.45 12.10 -2.40
C ASP A 182 -26.21 10.88 -1.49
N ASN A 183 -26.17 9.69 -2.10
CA ASN A 183 -25.94 8.43 -1.39
C ASN A 183 -24.45 8.10 -1.19
N PHE A 184 -23.54 8.93 -1.69
CA PHE A 184 -22.12 8.60 -1.71
C PHE A 184 -21.54 8.49 -0.30
N GLU A 185 -21.78 9.52 0.52
CA GLU A 185 -21.23 9.57 1.88
C GLU A 185 -21.79 8.47 2.78
N ILE A 186 -23.11 8.28 2.82
CA ILE A 186 -23.71 7.19 3.58
C ILE A 186 -23.26 5.81 3.05
N GLY A 187 -23.11 5.67 1.73
CA GLY A 187 -22.77 4.40 1.08
C GLY A 187 -21.40 3.87 1.50
N TYR A 188 -20.35 4.68 1.41
CA TYR A 188 -19.02 4.20 1.78
C TYR A 188 -18.85 3.99 3.29
N HIS A 189 -19.50 4.83 4.13
CA HIS A 189 -19.47 4.64 5.59
C HIS A 189 -20.19 3.34 5.99
N VAL A 190 -21.38 3.08 5.42
CA VAL A 190 -22.13 1.86 5.73
C VAL A 190 -21.43 0.61 5.20
N ARG A 191 -20.82 0.66 4.01
CA ARG A 191 -20.02 -0.48 3.51
C ARG A 191 -18.83 -0.78 4.42
N ALA A 192 -18.10 0.25 4.85
CA ALA A 192 -17.00 0.09 5.81
C ALA A 192 -17.49 -0.51 7.15
N LEU A 193 -18.66 -0.08 7.64
CA LEU A 193 -19.28 -0.61 8.85
C LEU A 193 -19.57 -2.11 8.72
N MET A 194 -20.22 -2.52 7.64
CA MET A 194 -20.55 -3.93 7.38
C MET A 194 -19.31 -4.83 7.30
N LEU A 195 -18.22 -4.31 6.70
CA LEU A 195 -16.95 -5.03 6.64
C LEU A 195 -16.29 -5.16 8.02
N LEU A 196 -16.33 -4.10 8.85
CA LEU A 196 -15.84 -4.15 10.22
C LEU A 196 -16.63 -5.16 11.07
N GLU A 197 -17.95 -5.21 10.92
CA GLU A 197 -18.82 -6.18 11.61
C GLU A 197 -18.49 -7.62 11.19
N ARG A 198 -18.27 -7.84 9.88
CA ARG A 198 -17.82 -9.13 9.37
C ARG A 198 -16.45 -9.53 9.93
N HIS A 199 -15.49 -8.60 9.96
CA HIS A 199 -14.17 -8.84 10.56
C HIS A 199 -14.28 -9.14 12.05
N LEU A 200 -15.18 -8.44 12.77
CA LEU A 200 -15.42 -8.67 14.20
C LEU A 200 -15.93 -10.08 14.47
N ASN A 201 -16.83 -10.59 13.63
CA ASN A 201 -17.37 -11.95 13.75
C ASN A 201 -16.31 -13.04 13.59
N GLN A 202 -15.19 -12.72 12.93
CA GLN A 202 -14.07 -13.63 12.68
C GLN A 202 -12.86 -13.36 13.59
N ALA A 203 -12.90 -12.29 14.39
CA ALA A 203 -11.77 -11.85 15.18
C ALA A 203 -11.72 -12.52 16.57
N HIS A 204 -10.51 -12.66 17.07
CA HIS A 204 -10.24 -13.17 18.42
C HIS A 204 -9.20 -12.31 19.14
N GLY A 205 -9.17 -12.40 20.47
CA GLY A 205 -8.20 -11.70 21.30
C GLY A 205 -8.33 -10.17 21.24
N PHE A 206 -7.21 -9.47 21.39
CA PHE A 206 -7.17 -8.01 21.52
C PHE A 206 -7.72 -7.25 20.30
N VAL A 207 -7.75 -7.88 19.12
CA VAL A 207 -8.27 -7.29 17.88
C VAL A 207 -9.77 -7.02 17.98
N VAL A 208 -10.51 -7.80 18.76
CA VAL A 208 -11.95 -7.64 18.99
C VAL A 208 -12.27 -6.26 19.55
N ASP A 209 -11.51 -5.81 20.56
CA ASP A 209 -11.75 -4.51 21.20
C ASP A 209 -11.40 -3.35 20.26
N VAL A 210 -10.38 -3.53 19.41
CA VAL A 210 -10.03 -2.55 18.36
C VAL A 210 -11.16 -2.41 17.35
N LEU A 211 -11.72 -3.53 16.88
CA LEU A 211 -12.82 -3.53 15.91
C LEU A 211 -14.10 -2.95 16.50
N ARG A 212 -14.48 -3.31 17.73
CA ARG A 212 -15.62 -2.72 18.43
C ARG A 212 -15.51 -1.20 18.56
N LYS A 213 -14.32 -0.69 18.90
CA LYS A 213 -14.06 0.76 18.94
C LYS A 213 -14.20 1.41 17.58
N LYS A 214 -13.72 0.78 16.49
CA LYS A 214 -13.87 1.29 15.13
C LYS A 214 -15.34 1.33 14.69
N ILE A 215 -16.11 0.28 15.00
CA ILE A 215 -17.55 0.18 14.74
C ILE A 215 -18.30 1.31 15.45
N GLY A 216 -18.13 1.45 16.78
CA GLY A 216 -18.83 2.48 17.55
C GLY A 216 -18.54 3.90 17.07
N ARG A 217 -17.29 4.20 16.69
CA ARG A 217 -16.94 5.52 16.09
C ARG A 217 -17.64 5.78 14.77
N LEU A 218 -17.83 4.74 13.96
CA LEU A 218 -18.45 4.86 12.64
C LEU A 218 -19.97 5.00 12.77
N GLU A 219 -20.60 4.30 13.71
CA GLU A 219 -22.01 4.49 14.08
C GLU A 219 -22.27 5.89 14.64
N GLU A 220 -21.41 6.37 15.53
CA GLU A 220 -21.47 7.74 16.04
C GLU A 220 -21.33 8.76 14.90
N LYS A 221 -20.40 8.55 13.96
CA LYS A 221 -20.24 9.42 12.80
C LYS A 221 -21.48 9.46 11.92
N LEU A 222 -22.09 8.30 11.62
CA LEU A 222 -23.36 8.25 10.86
C LEU A 222 -24.49 9.02 11.57
N THR A 223 -24.54 8.93 12.91
CA THR A 223 -25.50 9.68 13.73
C THR A 223 -25.23 11.19 13.66
N LEU A 224 -23.97 11.62 13.76
CA LEU A 224 -23.57 13.03 13.68
C LEU A 224 -23.83 13.64 12.30
N LEU A 225 -23.75 12.84 11.23
CA LEU A 225 -24.13 13.25 9.87
C LEU A 225 -25.65 13.36 9.68
N GLY A 226 -26.45 12.99 10.68
CA GLY A 226 -27.90 13.15 10.68
C GLY A 226 -28.67 12.09 9.90
N TYR A 227 -28.03 10.95 9.58
CA TYR A 227 -28.72 9.87 8.88
C TYR A 227 -29.71 9.14 9.79
N SER A 228 -30.94 8.93 9.29
CA SER A 228 -31.97 8.17 10.00
C SER A 228 -31.67 6.66 9.99
N ALA A 229 -32.31 5.93 10.91
CA ALA A 229 -32.23 4.47 10.94
C ALA A 229 -32.71 3.84 9.61
N ASP A 230 -33.72 4.42 8.97
CA ASP A 230 -34.26 3.94 7.69
C ASP A 230 -33.26 4.15 6.55
N GLN A 231 -32.57 5.31 6.51
CA GLN A 231 -31.52 5.57 5.52
C GLN A 231 -30.33 4.62 5.69
N ILE A 232 -29.91 4.37 6.94
CA ILE A 232 -28.85 3.41 7.25
C ILE A 232 -29.28 2.00 6.86
N HIS A 233 -30.54 1.63 7.11
CA HIS A 233 -31.08 0.33 6.71
C HIS A 233 -31.11 0.16 5.18
N GLU A 234 -31.58 1.15 4.43
CA GLU A 234 -31.53 1.11 2.97
C GLU A 234 -30.08 0.99 2.47
N ALA A 235 -29.17 1.80 3.00
CA ALA A 235 -27.75 1.76 2.64
C ALA A 235 -27.15 0.36 2.89
N ARG A 236 -27.51 -0.31 4.00
CA ARG A 236 -27.08 -1.68 4.28
C ARG A 236 -27.58 -2.67 3.22
N LEU A 237 -28.85 -2.58 2.82
CA LEU A 237 -29.41 -3.44 1.77
C LEU A 237 -28.73 -3.20 0.42
N ARG A 238 -28.41 -1.95 0.09
CA ARG A 238 -27.83 -1.55 -1.21
C ARG A 238 -26.34 -1.81 -1.30
N MET A 239 -25.61 -1.62 -0.20
CA MET A 239 -24.16 -1.80 -0.14
C MET A 239 -23.76 -3.20 0.30
N GLY A 240 -24.68 -4.00 0.85
CA GLY A 240 -24.44 -5.38 1.29
C GLY A 240 -24.76 -6.47 0.27
N ILE A 241 -25.06 -6.13 -0.98
CA ILE A 241 -25.56 -7.04 -2.03
C ILE A 241 -24.71 -8.29 -2.26
N ASP A 242 -23.42 -8.25 -1.93
CA ASP A 242 -22.45 -9.34 -2.07
C ASP A 242 -21.98 -9.91 -0.73
N LEU A 243 -22.41 -9.33 0.39
CA LEU A 243 -22.09 -9.80 1.75
C LEU A 243 -23.16 -10.73 2.32
N VAL A 244 -24.27 -10.95 1.60
CA VAL A 244 -25.28 -11.94 1.98
C VAL A 244 -24.59 -13.31 2.10
N PRO A 245 -24.73 -14.02 3.24
CA PRO A 245 -24.20 -15.36 3.37
C PRO A 245 -24.99 -16.26 2.42
N SER A 246 -24.44 -16.49 1.23
CA SER A 246 -24.83 -17.62 0.43
C SER A 246 -24.04 -18.80 0.99
N GLU A 247 -24.72 -19.64 1.77
CA GLU A 247 -24.28 -21.01 2.05
C GLU A 247 -24.08 -21.82 0.73
N GLU A 248 -24.36 -21.22 -0.43
CA GLU A 248 -24.23 -21.78 -1.79
C GLU A 248 -23.13 -21.11 -2.64
N LYS A 249 -22.17 -20.39 -2.06
CA LYS A 249 -20.95 -19.94 -2.77
C LYS A 249 -19.68 -20.67 -2.35
N ALA A 250 -19.82 -21.91 -1.89
CA ALA A 250 -18.70 -22.80 -1.62
C ALA A 250 -17.95 -23.27 -2.90
N GLU A 251 -18.41 -22.89 -4.09
CA GLU A 251 -17.80 -23.36 -5.37
C GLU A 251 -17.12 -22.28 -6.22
N LEU A 252 -16.95 -21.04 -5.74
CA LEU A 252 -16.29 -20.00 -6.55
C LEU A 252 -15.24 -19.22 -5.76
N SER A 253 -14.14 -19.91 -5.43
CA SER A 253 -12.77 -19.40 -5.46
C SER A 253 -11.84 -20.38 -4.74
N GLU A 254 -11.18 -21.26 -5.49
CA GLU A 254 -10.02 -22.04 -4.98
C GLU A 254 -8.86 -21.15 -4.51
N ASP A 255 -8.90 -19.84 -4.81
CA ASP A 255 -7.84 -18.90 -4.43
C ASP A 255 -7.90 -18.47 -2.95
N LEU A 256 -9.05 -18.61 -2.28
CA LEU A 256 -9.22 -18.20 -0.87
C LEU A 256 -8.93 -19.32 0.15
N GLN A 257 -8.67 -20.56 -0.30
CA GLN A 257 -8.34 -21.70 0.57
C GLN A 257 -6.84 -22.03 0.61
N ARG A 258 -5.99 -21.20 0.00
CA ARG A 258 -4.55 -21.47 0.01
C ARG A 258 -3.91 -21.05 1.34
N PRO A 259 -3.04 -21.89 1.93
CA PRO A 259 -2.22 -21.49 3.07
C PRO A 259 -1.46 -20.20 2.77
N ALA A 260 -1.25 -19.33 3.76
CA ALA A 260 -0.59 -18.02 3.58
C ALA A 260 0.81 -18.05 2.91
N HIS A 261 1.45 -19.23 2.87
CA HIS A 261 2.74 -19.43 2.19
C HIS A 261 2.62 -19.76 0.69
N ASP A 262 1.43 -20.16 0.21
CA ASP A 262 1.13 -20.36 -1.22
C ASP A 262 0.70 -19.07 -1.94
N CYS A 263 0.66 -17.93 -1.23
CA CYS A 263 0.53 -16.59 -1.82
C CYS A 263 1.73 -16.18 -2.70
N ARG A 264 2.80 -17.01 -2.75
CA ARG A 264 3.86 -16.91 -3.77
C ARG A 264 3.52 -17.61 -5.09
N SER A 265 2.29 -18.13 -5.25
CA SER A 265 1.82 -18.57 -6.56
C SER A 265 1.71 -17.35 -7.49
N LYS A 266 2.31 -17.45 -8.68
CA LYS A 266 2.39 -16.44 -9.74
C LYS A 266 1.04 -16.12 -10.40
N ILE A 267 -0.05 -16.14 -9.64
CA ILE A 267 -1.43 -15.91 -10.10
C ILE A 267 -2.10 -14.89 -9.15
N GLY A 268 -1.44 -13.74 -9.02
CA GLY A 268 -2.10 -12.44 -8.82
C GLY A 268 -1.70 -11.62 -10.04
N VAL A 269 -2.41 -11.79 -11.16
CA VAL A 269 -1.99 -11.21 -12.44
C VAL A 269 -1.99 -9.70 -12.32
N TYR A 270 -0.83 -9.08 -12.58
CA TYR A 270 -0.68 -7.64 -12.79
C TYR A 270 -1.82 -7.13 -13.67
N LYS A 271 -2.69 -6.25 -13.15
CA LYS A 271 -3.87 -5.82 -13.88
C LYS A 271 -3.46 -4.88 -15.00
N THR A 272 -3.84 -5.23 -16.22
CA THR A 272 -3.65 -4.34 -17.38
C THR A 272 -4.56 -3.12 -17.26
N ALA A 273 -4.28 -2.06 -18.03
CA ALA A 273 -5.17 -0.89 -18.08
C ALA A 273 -6.61 -1.27 -18.49
N ASP A 274 -6.78 -2.26 -19.35
CA ASP A 274 -8.11 -2.73 -19.77
C ASP A 274 -8.80 -3.57 -18.69
N ASP A 275 -8.05 -4.36 -17.91
CA ASP A 275 -8.58 -5.01 -16.72
C ASP A 275 -9.06 -3.98 -15.70
N CYS A 276 -8.28 -2.92 -15.44
CA CYS A 276 -8.68 -1.85 -14.54
C CYS A 276 -9.98 -1.17 -15.00
N LYS A 277 -10.12 -0.86 -16.29
CA LYS A 277 -11.38 -0.30 -16.84
C LYS A 277 -12.57 -1.23 -16.63
N ARG A 278 -12.38 -2.54 -16.86
CA ARG A 278 -13.43 -3.54 -16.65
C ARG A 278 -13.84 -3.60 -15.18
N ILE A 279 -12.86 -3.69 -14.27
CA ILE A 279 -13.09 -3.72 -12.81
C ILE A 279 -13.84 -2.46 -12.37
N LEU A 280 -13.45 -1.28 -12.86
CA LEU A 280 -14.13 -0.02 -12.55
C LEU A 280 -15.60 -0.02 -13.02
N SER A 281 -15.86 -0.50 -14.24
CA SER A 281 -17.22 -0.62 -14.78
C SER A 281 -18.07 -1.57 -13.93
N GLU A 282 -17.55 -2.75 -13.61
CA GLU A 282 -18.22 -3.74 -12.76
C GLU A 282 -18.49 -3.20 -11.35
N PHE A 283 -17.50 -2.52 -10.75
CA PHE A 283 -17.63 -1.91 -9.43
C PHE A 283 -18.72 -0.83 -9.41
N ARG A 284 -18.72 0.09 -10.37
CA ARG A 284 -19.73 1.15 -10.47
C ARG A 284 -21.12 0.59 -10.75
N ASN A 285 -21.24 -0.48 -11.53
CA ASN A 285 -22.51 -1.16 -11.77
C ASN A 285 -23.03 -1.85 -10.51
N LYS A 286 -22.15 -2.56 -9.79
CA LYS A 286 -22.45 -3.24 -8.53
C LYS A 286 -22.93 -2.25 -7.48
N PHE A 287 -22.18 -1.18 -7.25
CA PHE A 287 -22.47 -0.16 -6.25
C PHE A 287 -23.18 1.07 -6.83
N ARG A 288 -23.96 0.90 -7.90
CA ARG A 288 -24.62 2.00 -8.62
C ARG A 288 -25.44 2.93 -7.72
N TRP A 289 -26.01 2.40 -6.64
CA TRP A 289 -26.82 3.18 -5.71
C TRP A 289 -26.01 4.28 -5.02
N MET A 290 -24.76 3.98 -4.63
CA MET A 290 -23.84 4.95 -4.01
C MET A 290 -23.48 6.10 -4.96
N PHE A 291 -23.39 5.81 -6.26
CA PHE A 291 -23.04 6.79 -7.29
C PHE A 291 -24.25 7.51 -7.90
N ARG A 292 -25.48 7.24 -7.45
CA ARG A 292 -26.68 7.94 -7.92
C ARG A 292 -26.84 9.28 -7.20
N GLY A 293 -26.79 10.35 -7.99
CA GLY A 293 -27.25 11.70 -7.71
C GLY A 293 -27.18 12.53 -8.98
#